data_AF-A0A0H5CHC9-F1
#
_entry.id   AF-A0A0H5CHC9-F1
#
_cell.length_a   1.000
_cell.length_b   1.000
_cell.length_c   1.000
_cell.angle_alpha   90.00
_cell.angle_beta   90.00
_cell.angle_gamma   90.00
#
_symmetry.space_group_name_H-M   'P 1'
#
loop_
_entity.id
_entity.type
_entity.pdbx_description
1 polymer ?
#
loop_
_entity_poly.entity_id
_entity_poly.type
_entity_poly.pdbx_seq_one_letter_code
_entity_poly.pdbx_strand_id
1 'polypeptide(L)'
;MSRNGKSGRSQLLLSPNSILANALLRTIDILRPRVHAARPKRIEFVVGTQINGAPHLGTNLVQTAAFLLAKTARREFSIDTVVRFGALDNAPHDVVLDPETHHAYQQTYFHALGKDRIAELIDSYYVAFFDSLSEATGTAYQIETYTDQQATPGFRAEFLRTLVHLEDIRWWMAPSHGTVHIRIPCPDCGWAEKRADRTKLVRLDEDGATFAAVCLDHGPYETHIDPEDDEPYLDLATLYRNLVKERALGRDTSTLHVMMKGGDWAFGCQLVDGALGALATPAAQMPVRIFTPQVLAPTGAKLSKSLLREQGRGALPDDVEPWMLDTTTWPGDTDNYVDTLVWLVGELLTDPKHFFRSFTVKELGRLMNSRPITLPVRAHEMGIYKRYFDLIATGRKTTEIRVNDSSRKKIKPGSLIRFRCQGDEVLTRVTRVARYTSFEEMFDHEPIASVNPLATREDQLANIRQIYPPEREAIGVVAIGIELVDPPRPT
;
A
#
# COMPACT_ATOMS: atom_id res chain seq x y z
N MET A 1 -6.78 -43.45 -2.75
CA MET A 1 -8.06 -42.97 -2.17
C MET A 1 -8.05 -41.45 -2.21
N SER A 2 -8.78 -40.88 -3.17
CA SER A 2 -8.93 -39.43 -3.35
C SER A 2 -10.01 -38.93 -2.41
N ARG A 3 -9.65 -38.10 -1.44
CA ARG A 3 -10.58 -37.24 -0.70
C ARG A 3 -9.95 -35.85 -0.65
N ASN A 4 -10.46 -34.97 -1.50
CA ASN A 4 -10.77 -33.59 -1.14
C ASN A 4 -11.51 -32.95 -2.32
N GLY A 5 -12.79 -32.67 -2.10
CA GLY A 5 -13.62 -31.95 -3.05
C GLY A 5 -13.01 -30.58 -3.31
N LYS A 6 -12.50 -30.39 -4.52
CA LYS A 6 -12.22 -29.05 -5.03
C LYS A 6 -13.56 -28.43 -5.43
N SER A 7 -14.01 -27.48 -4.63
CA SER A 7 -14.98 -26.46 -5.05
C SER A 7 -14.62 -25.92 -6.44
N GLY A 8 -15.62 -25.69 -7.30
CA GLY A 8 -15.48 -25.31 -8.71
C GLY A 8 -14.67 -24.03 -9.03
N ARG A 9 -14.10 -23.36 -8.02
CA ARG A 9 -13.18 -22.22 -8.19
C ARG A 9 -11.84 -22.59 -8.86
N SER A 10 -11.44 -23.85 -8.84
CA SER A 10 -10.10 -24.33 -9.26
C SER A 10 -9.80 -24.27 -10.77
N GLN A 11 -10.71 -23.81 -11.64
CA GLN A 11 -10.51 -23.85 -13.11
C GLN A 11 -10.24 -22.49 -13.77
N LEU A 12 -10.36 -21.36 -13.06
CA LEU A 12 -10.20 -20.04 -13.67
C LEU A 12 -8.74 -19.67 -13.98
N LEU A 13 -7.80 -20.19 -13.19
CA LEU A 13 -6.37 -19.87 -13.27
C LEU A 13 -5.56 -21.16 -13.44
N LEU A 14 -4.76 -21.24 -14.50
CA LEU A 14 -3.79 -22.32 -14.74
C LEU A 14 -2.39 -21.71 -14.79
N SER A 15 -1.49 -22.14 -13.89
CA SER A 15 -0.16 -21.56 -13.79
C SER A 15 0.91 -22.54 -13.27
N PRO A 16 2.10 -22.59 -13.91
CA PRO A 16 3.18 -23.49 -13.51
C PRO A 16 4.35 -22.82 -12.75
N ASN A 17 4.19 -21.68 -12.04
CA ASN A 17 5.29 -21.21 -11.18
C ASN A 17 5.57 -22.28 -10.10
N SER A 18 6.63 -23.06 -10.27
CA SER A 18 6.91 -24.23 -9.44
C SER A 18 7.82 -23.93 -8.26
N ILE A 19 8.66 -22.89 -8.35
CA ILE A 19 9.67 -22.60 -7.32
C ILE A 19 8.98 -22.13 -6.04
N LEU A 20 8.22 -21.03 -6.11
CA LEU A 20 7.56 -20.50 -4.92
C LEU A 20 6.34 -21.32 -4.53
N ALA A 21 5.67 -21.96 -5.49
CA ALA A 21 4.47 -22.73 -5.18
C ALA A 21 4.72 -24.03 -4.40
N ASN A 22 5.93 -24.58 -4.47
CA ASN A 22 6.30 -25.72 -3.65
C ASN A 22 6.86 -25.28 -2.28
N ALA A 23 7.26 -24.01 -2.15
CA ALA A 23 7.81 -23.45 -0.92
C ALA A 23 6.76 -22.71 -0.06
N LEU A 24 5.68 -22.21 -0.65
CA LEU A 24 4.66 -21.38 -0.01
C LEU A 24 3.30 -22.08 -0.03
N LEU A 25 2.63 -22.17 1.12
CA LEU A 25 1.24 -22.61 1.19
C LEU A 25 0.28 -21.49 0.82
N ARG A 26 0.61 -20.25 1.17
CA ARG A 26 -0.11 -19.03 0.83
C ARG A 26 0.86 -17.95 0.40
N THR A 27 0.40 -17.03 -0.44
CA THR A 27 1.23 -15.93 -0.94
C THR A 27 1.89 -15.12 0.18
N ILE A 28 1.19 -14.91 1.30
CA ILE A 28 1.69 -14.13 2.43
C ILE A 28 2.83 -14.82 3.20
N ASP A 29 3.00 -16.14 3.07
CA ASP A 29 4.02 -16.89 3.80
C ASP A 29 5.45 -16.46 3.41
N ILE A 30 5.61 -15.76 2.29
CA ILE A 30 6.89 -15.13 1.90
C ILE A 30 7.44 -14.18 2.97
N LEU A 31 6.57 -13.56 3.78
CA LEU A 31 6.96 -12.66 4.88
C LEU A 31 7.34 -13.40 6.17
N ARG A 32 6.95 -14.68 6.30
CA ARG A 32 7.05 -15.44 7.55
C ARG A 32 8.46 -15.48 8.15
N PRO A 33 9.55 -15.71 7.38
CA PRO A 33 10.90 -15.71 7.94
C PRO A 33 11.26 -14.37 8.59
N ARG A 34 10.89 -13.26 7.95
CA ARG A 34 11.17 -11.90 8.41
C ARG A 34 10.33 -11.53 9.62
N VAL A 35 9.06 -11.90 9.64
CA VAL A 35 8.17 -11.71 10.80
C VAL A 35 8.70 -12.48 12.02
N HIS A 36 9.14 -13.74 11.86
CA HIS A 36 9.70 -14.50 12.98
C HIS A 36 11.03 -13.94 13.50
N ALA A 37 11.90 -13.49 12.60
CA ALA A 37 13.19 -12.93 12.97
C ALA A 37 13.07 -11.57 13.66
N ALA A 38 12.26 -10.66 13.09
CA ALA A 38 12.15 -9.28 13.59
C ALA A 38 11.14 -9.11 14.74
N ARG A 39 10.13 -10.00 14.84
CA ARG A 39 9.01 -9.88 15.79
C ARG A 39 8.42 -8.45 15.85
N PRO A 40 8.03 -7.88 14.69
CA PRO A 40 7.67 -6.48 14.61
C PRO A 40 6.37 -6.22 15.37
N LYS A 41 6.24 -5.01 15.93
CA LYS A 41 4.98 -4.53 16.55
C LYS A 41 3.94 -4.16 15.49
N ARG A 42 4.39 -3.79 14.30
CA ARG A 42 3.56 -3.34 13.16
C ARG A 42 4.17 -3.78 11.83
N ILE A 43 3.35 -4.05 10.83
CA ILE A 43 3.78 -4.26 9.45
C ILE A 43 3.23 -3.15 8.57
N GLU A 44 4.10 -2.54 7.78
CA GLU A 44 3.76 -1.42 6.92
C GLU A 44 4.05 -1.75 5.46
N PHE A 45 3.00 -1.79 4.64
CA PHE A 45 3.10 -2.08 3.21
C PHE A 45 3.30 -0.78 2.43
N VAL A 46 4.51 -0.56 1.93
CA VAL A 46 4.91 0.70 1.29
C VAL A 46 4.77 0.59 -0.23
N VAL A 47 3.90 1.41 -0.82
CA VAL A 47 3.66 1.48 -2.27
C VAL A 47 4.10 2.86 -2.76
N GLY A 48 4.99 2.94 -3.75
CA GLY A 48 5.40 4.21 -4.37
C GLY A 48 4.89 4.34 -5.80
N THR A 49 4.37 5.50 -6.18
CA THR A 49 3.85 5.74 -7.54
C THR A 49 4.16 7.16 -7.99
N GLN A 50 4.59 7.33 -9.24
CA GLN A 50 4.69 8.64 -9.86
C GLN A 50 3.31 9.18 -10.16
N ILE A 51 3.02 10.41 -9.72
CA ILE A 51 1.71 11.06 -9.85
C ILE A 51 1.57 11.85 -11.16
N ASN A 52 2.19 11.36 -12.24
CA ASN A 52 2.25 12.04 -13.54
C ASN A 52 0.99 11.82 -14.41
N GLY A 53 -0.18 11.83 -13.78
CA GLY A 53 -1.49 11.60 -14.36
C GLY A 53 -2.19 10.36 -13.82
N ALA A 54 -3.36 10.05 -14.38
CA ALA A 54 -4.21 8.94 -13.91
C ALA A 54 -3.48 7.59 -13.83
N PRO A 55 -3.75 6.74 -12.84
CA PRO A 55 -3.11 5.43 -12.77
C PRO A 55 -3.58 4.52 -13.91
N HIS A 56 -2.71 3.60 -14.32
CA HIS A 56 -3.06 2.47 -15.19
C HIS A 56 -3.37 1.22 -14.35
N LEU A 57 -4.02 0.21 -14.93
CA LEU A 57 -4.42 -1.04 -14.25
C LEU A 57 -3.28 -1.67 -13.44
N GLY A 58 -2.08 -1.77 -14.03
CA GLY A 58 -0.91 -2.29 -13.33
C GLY A 58 -0.59 -1.56 -12.03
N THR A 59 -0.75 -0.24 -11.96
CA THR A 59 -0.53 0.56 -10.75
C THR A 59 -1.56 0.23 -9.67
N ASN A 60 -2.85 0.22 -10.04
CA ASN A 60 -3.94 -0.10 -9.11
C ASN A 60 -3.92 -1.57 -8.66
N LEU A 61 -3.36 -2.48 -9.47
CA LEU A 61 -3.09 -3.86 -9.07
C LEU A 61 -2.07 -3.92 -7.93
N VAL A 62 -0.96 -3.18 -8.01
CA VAL A 62 0.04 -3.12 -6.91
C VAL A 62 -0.61 -2.60 -5.63
N GLN A 63 -1.36 -1.50 -5.75
CA GLN A 63 -2.02 -0.85 -4.62
C GLN A 63 -3.05 -1.78 -3.99
N THR A 64 -3.93 -2.40 -4.79
CA THR A 64 -4.92 -3.37 -4.30
C THR A 64 -4.26 -4.57 -3.62
N ALA A 65 -3.17 -5.09 -4.20
CA ALA A 65 -2.41 -6.18 -3.60
C ALA A 65 -1.84 -5.80 -2.23
N ALA A 66 -1.36 -4.56 -2.05
CA ALA A 66 -0.88 -4.06 -0.76
C ALA A 66 -1.99 -4.11 0.32
N PHE A 67 -3.19 -3.63 0.02
CA PHE A 67 -4.32 -3.65 0.95
C PHE A 67 -4.77 -5.08 1.30
N LEU A 68 -4.83 -5.98 0.31
CA LEU A 68 -5.22 -7.38 0.53
C LEU A 68 -4.15 -8.19 1.28
N LEU A 69 -2.87 -7.97 0.98
CA LEU A 69 -1.78 -8.59 1.72
C LEU A 69 -1.70 -8.04 3.14
N ALA A 70 -1.94 -6.75 3.36
CA ALA A 70 -2.04 -6.16 4.69
C ALA A 70 -3.21 -6.74 5.50
N LYS A 71 -4.39 -6.94 4.88
CA LYS A 71 -5.52 -7.65 5.50
C LYS A 71 -5.15 -9.09 5.87
N THR A 72 -4.49 -9.79 4.96
CA THR A 72 -4.08 -11.18 5.15
C THR A 72 -3.01 -11.32 6.24
N ALA A 73 -1.98 -10.46 6.23
CA ALA A 73 -0.93 -10.41 7.23
C ALA A 73 -1.47 -10.13 8.64
N ARG A 74 -2.43 -9.19 8.77
CA ARG A 74 -3.08 -8.89 10.05
C ARG A 74 -3.73 -10.11 10.66
N ARG A 75 -4.45 -10.88 9.84
CA ARG A 75 -5.09 -12.13 10.28
C ARG A 75 -4.07 -13.22 10.58
N GLU A 76 -3.08 -13.37 9.71
CA GLU A 76 -2.15 -14.50 9.77
C GLU A 76 -1.10 -14.38 10.87
N PHE A 77 -0.57 -13.18 11.06
CA PHE A 77 0.49 -12.92 12.03
C PHE A 77 -0.04 -12.29 13.32
N SER A 78 -1.32 -11.89 13.38
CA SER A 78 -1.91 -11.17 14.52
C SER A 78 -1.14 -9.88 14.87
N ILE A 79 -0.62 -9.19 13.84
CA ILE A 79 0.14 -7.94 13.96
C ILE A 79 -0.63 -6.83 13.23
N ASP A 80 -0.64 -5.62 13.79
CA ASP A 80 -1.29 -4.47 13.15
C ASP A 80 -0.65 -4.13 11.81
N THR A 81 -1.50 -3.79 10.83
CA THR A 81 -1.06 -3.49 9.45
C THR A 81 -1.59 -2.17 8.93
N VAL A 82 -0.76 -1.49 8.13
CA VAL A 82 -1.10 -0.25 7.41
C VAL A 82 -0.52 -0.30 6.00
N VAL A 83 -1.10 0.45 5.08
CA VAL A 83 -0.52 0.76 3.77
C VAL A 83 0.03 2.19 3.79
N ARG A 84 1.30 2.40 3.43
CA ARG A 84 1.84 3.74 3.16
C ARG A 84 1.94 3.95 1.66
N PHE A 85 1.28 4.97 1.17
CA PHE A 85 1.38 5.43 -0.20
C PHE A 85 2.36 6.59 -0.31
N GLY A 86 3.43 6.38 -1.07
CA GLY A 86 4.40 7.41 -1.45
C GLY A 86 4.04 8.01 -2.81
N ALA A 87 3.48 9.22 -2.82
CA ALA A 87 3.21 10.00 -4.01
C ALA A 87 4.51 10.66 -4.51
N LEU A 88 5.08 10.14 -5.60
CA LEU A 88 6.37 10.61 -6.11
C LEU A 88 6.17 11.85 -6.99
N ASP A 89 6.05 13.00 -6.34
CA ASP A 89 5.99 14.34 -6.92
C ASP A 89 7.35 14.86 -7.43
N ASN A 90 8.44 14.11 -7.19
CA ASN A 90 9.71 14.27 -7.94
C ASN A 90 9.69 13.64 -9.33
N ALA A 91 8.54 13.18 -9.82
CA ALA A 91 8.41 12.78 -11.22
C ALA A 91 8.79 13.97 -12.14
N PRO A 92 9.46 13.72 -13.28
CA PRO A 92 9.75 14.79 -14.24
C PRO A 92 8.44 15.35 -14.83
N HIS A 93 8.27 16.68 -14.81
CA HIS A 93 7.17 17.40 -15.44
C HIS A 93 7.63 17.97 -16.79
N ASP A 94 8.42 19.03 -16.75
CA ASP A 94 9.05 19.63 -17.93
C ASP A 94 10.45 19.08 -18.15
N VAL A 95 10.80 18.87 -19.42
CA VAL A 95 12.16 18.49 -19.82
C VAL A 95 12.53 19.31 -21.04
N VAL A 96 13.63 20.07 -20.92
CA VAL A 96 14.13 20.94 -21.99
C VAL A 96 15.59 20.63 -22.26
N LEU A 97 16.03 20.88 -23.49
CA LEU A 97 17.43 20.85 -23.88
C LEU A 97 17.92 22.29 -23.96
N ASP A 98 19.03 22.57 -23.29
CA ASP A 98 19.74 23.83 -23.49
C ASP A 98 20.21 23.92 -24.94
N PRO A 99 19.84 24.96 -25.69
CA PRO A 99 20.18 25.08 -27.11
C PRO A 99 21.70 25.22 -27.36
N GLU A 100 22.47 25.69 -26.39
CA GLU A 100 23.91 25.87 -26.54
C GLU A 100 24.66 24.60 -26.13
N THR A 101 24.43 24.12 -24.91
CA THR A 101 25.20 22.99 -24.36
C THR A 101 24.61 21.63 -24.74
N HIS A 102 23.33 21.57 -25.14
CA HIS A 102 22.55 20.33 -25.34
C HIS A 102 22.35 19.50 -24.06
N HIS A 103 22.64 20.08 -22.89
CA HIS A 103 22.35 19.44 -21.62
C HIS A 103 20.84 19.44 -21.38
N ALA A 104 20.32 18.31 -20.88
CA ALA A 104 18.92 18.19 -20.55
C ALA A 104 18.66 18.70 -19.13
N TYR A 105 17.66 19.55 -18.96
CA TYR A 105 17.17 20.03 -17.68
C TYR A 105 15.74 19.56 -17.43
N GLN A 106 15.36 19.41 -16.17
CA GLN A 106 14.00 19.06 -15.79
C GLN A 106 13.52 19.88 -14.59
N GLN A 107 12.21 20.14 -14.57
CA GLN A 107 11.47 20.48 -13.36
C GLN A 107 10.69 19.25 -12.90
N THR A 108 10.53 19.11 -11.58
CA THR A 108 9.65 18.08 -11.03
C THR A 108 8.21 18.56 -10.99
N TYR A 109 7.26 17.63 -10.83
CA TYR A 109 5.85 17.98 -10.60
C TYR A 109 5.68 18.93 -9.39
N PHE A 110 6.45 18.71 -8.31
CA PHE A 110 6.47 19.64 -7.17
C PHE A 110 6.81 21.08 -7.58
N HIS A 111 7.92 21.28 -8.29
CA HIS A 111 8.34 22.63 -8.70
C HIS A 111 7.42 23.26 -9.76
N ALA A 112 6.89 22.45 -10.67
CA ALA A 112 6.04 22.95 -11.76
C ALA A 112 4.62 23.31 -11.31
N LEU A 113 4.05 22.55 -10.35
CA LEU A 113 2.65 22.68 -9.96
C LEU A 113 2.44 23.28 -8.56
N GLY A 114 3.43 23.15 -7.67
CA GLY A 114 3.32 23.54 -6.27
C GLY A 114 2.48 22.58 -5.43
N LYS A 115 2.59 22.71 -4.11
CA LYS A 115 1.99 21.79 -3.12
C LYS A 115 0.47 21.63 -3.26
N ASP A 116 -0.25 22.72 -3.50
CA ASP A 116 -1.72 22.71 -3.55
C ASP A 116 -2.24 21.88 -4.74
N ARG A 117 -1.67 22.08 -5.93
CA ARG A 117 -2.04 21.29 -7.12
C ARG A 117 -1.64 19.82 -6.99
N ILE A 118 -0.53 19.53 -6.30
CA ILE A 118 -0.14 18.15 -5.99
C ILE A 118 -1.18 17.49 -5.07
N ALA A 119 -1.67 18.19 -4.05
CA ALA A 119 -2.74 17.70 -3.19
C ALA A 119 -4.02 17.42 -4.00
N GLU A 120 -4.43 18.34 -4.89
CA GLU A 120 -5.59 18.14 -5.76
C GLU A 120 -5.44 16.93 -6.69
N LEU A 121 -4.25 16.69 -7.26
CA LEU A 121 -3.97 15.50 -8.09
C LEU A 121 -4.09 14.21 -7.27
N ILE A 122 -3.58 14.21 -6.04
CA ILE A 122 -3.66 13.08 -5.12
C ILE A 122 -5.13 12.79 -4.77
N ASP A 123 -5.88 13.82 -4.41
CA ASP A 123 -7.31 13.71 -4.09
C ASP A 123 -8.11 13.18 -5.26
N SER A 124 -7.86 13.71 -6.47
CA SER A 124 -8.60 13.36 -7.68
C SER A 124 -8.39 11.91 -8.12
N TYR A 125 -7.17 11.38 -8.00
CA TYR A 125 -6.84 10.07 -8.56
C TYR A 125 -6.72 8.94 -7.54
N TYR A 126 -6.46 9.24 -6.26
CA TYR A 126 -6.06 8.22 -5.29
C TYR A 126 -6.92 8.18 -4.03
N VAL A 127 -7.38 9.32 -3.49
CA VAL A 127 -8.08 9.33 -2.19
C VAL A 127 -9.37 8.52 -2.23
N ALA A 128 -10.27 8.78 -3.19
CA ALA A 128 -11.52 8.01 -3.31
C ALA A 128 -11.26 6.51 -3.53
N PHE A 129 -10.24 6.17 -4.32
CA PHE A 129 -9.83 4.79 -4.58
C PHE A 129 -9.30 4.10 -3.31
N PHE A 130 -8.44 4.78 -2.52
CA PHE A 130 -7.90 4.24 -1.27
C PHE A 130 -8.91 4.20 -0.14
N ASP A 131 -9.84 5.13 -0.06
CA ASP A 131 -10.96 5.08 0.89
C ASP A 131 -11.82 3.85 0.64
N SER A 132 -12.17 3.60 -0.62
CA SER A 132 -12.92 2.42 -1.05
C SER A 132 -12.15 1.11 -0.76
N LEU A 133 -10.83 1.06 -1.04
CA LEU A 133 -9.99 -0.09 -0.67
C LEU A 133 -9.86 -0.29 0.85
N SER A 134 -9.72 0.80 1.60
CA SER A 134 -9.64 0.81 3.06
C SER A 134 -10.90 0.24 3.69
N GLU A 135 -12.06 0.61 3.16
CA GLU A 135 -13.36 0.06 3.55
C GLU A 135 -13.46 -1.43 3.18
N ALA A 136 -13.18 -1.80 1.93
CA ALA A 136 -13.29 -3.17 1.45
C ALA A 136 -12.37 -4.16 2.20
N THR A 137 -11.22 -3.69 2.69
CA THR A 137 -10.21 -4.54 3.32
C THR A 137 -10.09 -4.36 4.84
N GLY A 138 -10.70 -3.31 5.39
CA GLY A 138 -10.51 -2.88 6.78
C GLY A 138 -9.09 -2.42 7.09
N THR A 139 -8.24 -2.16 6.09
CA THR A 139 -6.82 -1.79 6.26
C THR A 139 -6.66 -0.28 6.20
N ALA A 140 -5.94 0.33 7.16
CA ALA A 140 -5.73 1.78 7.17
C ALA A 140 -4.64 2.14 6.16
N TYR A 141 -4.64 3.38 5.69
CA TYR A 141 -3.58 3.90 4.85
C TYR A 141 -3.10 5.28 5.27
N GLN A 142 -1.91 5.64 4.81
CA GLN A 142 -1.31 6.96 4.95
C GLN A 142 -0.79 7.40 3.58
N ILE A 143 -0.83 8.70 3.31
CA ILE A 143 -0.27 9.31 2.11
C ILE A 143 0.90 10.20 2.54
N GLU A 144 1.99 10.13 1.81
CA GLU A 144 3.19 10.95 1.97
C GLU A 144 3.72 11.29 0.58
N THR A 145 4.09 12.54 0.33
CA THR A 145 4.76 12.91 -0.93
C THR A 145 6.25 12.60 -0.89
N TYR A 146 6.93 12.55 -2.03
CA TYR A 146 8.39 12.48 -2.01
C TYR A 146 8.99 13.74 -1.39
N THR A 147 8.37 14.91 -1.62
CA THR A 147 8.74 16.17 -0.95
C THR A 147 8.71 16.05 0.57
N ASP A 148 7.63 15.49 1.14
CA ASP A 148 7.54 15.25 2.59
C ASP A 148 8.62 14.26 3.06
N GLN A 149 8.82 13.18 2.31
CA GLN A 149 9.79 12.13 2.65
C GLN A 149 11.23 12.65 2.66
N GLN A 150 11.65 13.38 1.62
CA GLN A 150 13.02 13.89 1.49
C GLN A 150 13.33 15.00 2.49
N ALA A 151 12.31 15.69 3.00
CA ALA A 151 12.44 16.69 4.05
C ALA A 151 12.74 16.05 5.43
N THR A 152 12.46 14.76 5.63
CA THR A 152 12.66 14.15 6.95
C THR A 152 14.15 14.02 7.31
N PRO A 153 14.53 14.29 8.58
CA PRO A 153 15.91 14.10 9.02
C PRO A 153 16.43 12.69 8.85
N GLY A 154 15.56 11.69 9.02
CA GLY A 154 15.90 10.28 8.81
C GLY A 154 16.31 9.98 7.36
N PHE A 155 15.64 10.56 6.38
CA PHE A 155 15.97 10.39 4.96
C PHE A 155 17.25 11.14 4.61
N ARG A 156 17.37 12.41 4.99
CA ARG A 156 18.54 13.25 4.70
C ARG A 156 19.81 12.70 5.34
N ALA A 157 19.74 12.30 6.61
CA ALA A 157 20.87 11.67 7.29
C ALA A 157 21.29 10.35 6.63
N GLU A 158 20.35 9.54 6.11
CA GLU A 158 20.71 8.32 5.39
C GLU A 158 21.34 8.63 4.02
N PHE A 159 20.85 9.64 3.31
CA PHE A 159 21.49 10.12 2.08
C PHE A 159 22.93 10.59 2.32
N LEU A 160 23.17 11.41 3.36
CA LEU A 160 24.52 11.87 3.70
C LEU A 160 25.46 10.71 4.04
N ARG A 161 24.97 9.72 4.79
CA ARG A 161 25.72 8.47 5.06
C ARG A 161 26.10 7.73 3.79
N THR A 162 25.26 7.75 2.76
CA THR A 162 25.61 7.11 1.47
C THR A 162 26.66 7.87 0.68
N LEU A 163 26.84 9.18 0.90
CA LEU A 163 27.88 9.96 0.22
C LEU A 163 29.30 9.57 0.65
N VAL A 164 29.48 9.18 1.92
CA VAL A 164 30.77 8.67 2.44
C VAL A 164 31.25 7.44 1.66
N HIS A 165 30.30 6.67 1.12
CA HIS A 165 30.53 5.44 0.37
C HIS A 165 30.14 5.57 -1.11
N LEU A 166 30.12 6.80 -1.64
CA LEU A 166 29.63 7.05 -2.99
C LEU A 166 30.39 6.23 -4.04
N GLU A 167 31.71 6.12 -3.88
CA GLU A 167 32.57 5.31 -4.77
C GLU A 167 32.22 3.81 -4.72
N ASP A 168 31.80 3.29 -3.57
CA ASP A 168 31.43 1.88 -3.41
C ASP A 168 30.07 1.58 -4.08
N ILE A 169 29.17 2.57 -4.14
CA ILE A 169 27.80 2.39 -4.66
C ILE A 169 27.57 2.91 -6.08
N ARG A 170 28.48 3.71 -6.64
CA ARG A 170 28.23 4.45 -7.89
C ARG A 170 27.89 3.56 -9.09
N TRP A 171 28.53 2.40 -9.21
CA TRP A 171 28.27 1.44 -10.30
C TRP A 171 26.99 0.65 -10.11
N TRP A 172 26.51 0.54 -8.88
CA TRP A 172 25.19 -0.02 -8.60
C TRP A 172 24.08 1.00 -8.92
N MET A 173 24.30 2.27 -8.58
CA MET A 173 23.29 3.33 -8.79
C MET A 173 23.26 3.87 -10.22
N ALA A 174 24.37 3.83 -10.93
CA ALA A 174 24.53 4.31 -12.30
C ALA A 174 25.41 3.35 -13.13
N PRO A 175 24.95 2.13 -13.44
CA PRO A 175 25.79 1.06 -14.01
C PRO A 175 26.41 1.38 -15.36
N SER A 176 25.82 2.27 -16.15
CA SER A 176 26.31 2.58 -17.50
C SER A 176 27.54 3.49 -17.52
N HIS A 177 27.73 4.33 -16.50
CA HIS A 177 28.78 5.37 -16.52
C HIS A 177 29.37 5.70 -15.14
N GLY A 178 28.79 5.21 -14.05
CA GLY A 178 29.28 5.43 -12.70
C GLY A 178 29.04 6.84 -12.16
N THR A 179 28.26 7.68 -12.85
CA THR A 179 27.88 9.03 -12.38
C THR A 179 26.52 8.95 -11.70
N VAL A 180 26.47 9.01 -10.38
CA VAL A 180 25.21 8.95 -9.64
C VAL A 180 24.44 10.25 -9.85
N HIS A 181 23.19 10.14 -10.31
CA HIS A 181 22.36 11.31 -10.56
C HIS A 181 21.77 11.85 -9.25
N ILE A 182 22.47 12.83 -8.68
CA ILE A 182 22.02 13.65 -7.55
C ILE A 182 21.60 15.00 -8.12
N ARG A 183 20.30 15.28 -8.12
CA ARG A 183 19.77 16.55 -8.60
C ARG A 183 19.47 17.42 -7.39
N ILE A 184 20.12 18.57 -7.37
CA ILE A 184 19.78 19.70 -6.51
C ILE A 184 19.03 20.65 -7.44
N PRO A 185 17.72 20.87 -7.28
CA PRO A 185 17.00 21.88 -8.03
C PRO A 185 17.41 23.29 -7.62
N CYS A 186 17.43 24.21 -8.59
CA CYS A 186 17.70 25.62 -8.33
C CYS A 186 16.65 26.19 -7.35
N PRO A 187 17.05 26.85 -6.25
CA PRO A 187 16.10 27.43 -5.30
C PRO A 187 15.14 28.45 -5.91
N ASP A 188 15.55 29.16 -6.96
CA ASP A 188 14.76 30.24 -7.56
C ASP A 188 13.72 29.74 -8.57
N CYS A 189 14.00 28.69 -9.33
CA CYS A 189 13.11 28.21 -10.41
C CYS A 189 12.92 26.69 -10.47
N GLY A 190 13.58 25.90 -9.64
CA GLY A 190 13.42 24.44 -9.61
C GLY A 190 14.00 23.68 -10.80
N TRP A 191 14.73 24.33 -11.72
CA TRP A 191 15.45 23.61 -12.77
C TRP A 191 16.63 22.83 -12.18
N ALA A 192 16.73 21.56 -12.57
CA ALA A 192 17.88 20.70 -12.28
C ALA A 192 18.35 20.02 -13.56
N GLU A 193 19.66 19.87 -13.72
CA GLU A 193 20.22 19.09 -14.82
C GLU A 193 19.80 17.61 -14.68
N LYS A 194 19.12 17.08 -15.70
CA LYS A 194 18.45 15.77 -15.67
C LYS A 194 19.41 14.63 -15.33
N ARG A 195 20.62 14.67 -15.88
CA ARG A 195 21.68 13.67 -15.68
C ARG A 195 22.71 14.06 -14.63
N ALA A 196 22.61 15.28 -14.07
CA ALA A 196 23.51 15.77 -13.04
C ALA A 196 25.01 15.58 -13.38
N ASP A 197 25.37 15.73 -14.66
CA ASP A 197 26.74 15.59 -15.17
C ASP A 197 27.66 16.70 -14.61
N ARG A 198 27.09 17.86 -14.28
CA ARG A 198 27.77 19.03 -13.71
C ARG A 198 27.42 19.30 -12.24
N THR A 199 26.63 18.44 -11.60
CA THR A 199 26.44 18.50 -10.15
C THR A 199 27.64 17.86 -9.46
N LYS A 200 28.31 18.59 -8.56
CA LYS A 200 29.52 18.13 -7.88
C LYS A 200 29.37 18.25 -6.37
N LEU A 201 29.73 17.20 -5.65
CA LEU A 201 29.94 17.25 -4.21
C LEU A 201 31.23 18.05 -3.94
N VAL A 202 31.09 19.25 -3.37
CA VAL A 202 32.20 20.18 -3.08
C VAL A 202 32.78 19.90 -1.70
N ARG A 203 31.92 19.69 -0.71
CA ARG A 203 32.29 19.44 0.68
C ARG A 203 31.36 18.43 1.31
N LEU A 204 31.91 17.54 2.13
CA LEU A 204 31.17 16.62 3.00
C LEU A 204 31.86 16.65 4.37
N ASP A 205 31.13 17.06 5.39
CA ASP A 205 31.60 17.18 6.77
C ASP A 205 30.52 16.69 7.75
N GLU A 206 30.70 16.95 9.05
CA GLU A 206 29.75 16.54 10.09
C GLU A 206 28.43 17.32 10.01
N ASP A 207 28.45 18.53 9.44
CA ASP A 207 27.29 19.40 9.34
C ASP A 207 26.44 19.05 8.11
N GLY A 208 27.05 18.56 7.02
CA GLY A 208 26.29 18.09 5.86
C GLY A 208 27.12 17.98 4.58
N ALA A 209 26.45 18.18 3.45
CA ALA A 209 27.05 18.13 2.12
C ALA A 209 26.74 19.39 1.31
N THR A 210 27.78 20.05 0.82
CA THR A 210 27.63 21.17 -0.12
C THR A 210 27.82 20.68 -1.55
N PHE A 211 26.84 20.99 -2.40
CA PHE A 211 26.85 20.68 -3.83
C PHE A 211 26.95 21.96 -4.66
N ALA A 212 27.80 21.94 -5.68
CA ALA A 212 27.77 22.91 -6.77
C ALA A 212 26.95 22.32 -7.93
N ALA A 213 26.05 23.11 -8.48
CA ALA A 213 25.19 22.74 -9.60
C ALA A 213 25.06 23.90 -10.60
N VAL A 214 24.44 23.62 -11.75
CA VAL A 214 24.19 24.62 -12.79
C VAL A 214 22.70 24.64 -13.11
N CYS A 215 22.10 25.82 -13.04
CA CYS A 215 20.72 26.08 -13.41
C CYS A 215 20.66 26.46 -14.89
N LEU A 216 19.58 26.08 -15.57
CA LEU A 216 19.31 26.51 -16.94
C LEU A 216 19.28 28.04 -17.06
N ASP A 217 18.49 28.70 -16.21
CA ASP A 217 18.24 30.14 -16.30
C ASP A 217 19.20 30.99 -15.45
N HIS A 218 19.61 30.49 -14.28
CA HIS A 218 20.38 31.26 -13.29
C HIS A 218 21.89 30.94 -13.26
N GLY A 219 22.35 30.00 -14.09
CA GLY A 219 23.77 29.63 -14.12
C GLY A 219 24.25 28.87 -12.87
N PRO A 220 25.54 28.92 -12.52
CA PRO A 220 26.10 28.16 -11.40
C PRO A 220 25.59 28.62 -10.04
N TYR A 221 25.33 27.67 -9.14
CA TYR A 221 24.95 27.92 -7.74
C TYR A 221 25.47 26.82 -6.82
N GLU A 222 25.47 27.09 -5.52
CA GLU A 222 25.77 26.12 -4.48
C GLU A 222 24.58 25.93 -3.54
N THR A 223 24.46 24.73 -2.99
CA THR A 223 23.40 24.39 -2.04
C THR A 223 23.96 23.43 -1.00
N HIS A 224 23.66 23.70 0.27
CA HIS A 224 24.02 22.82 1.38
C HIS A 224 22.83 21.93 1.71
N ILE A 225 23.08 20.64 1.93
CA ILE A 225 22.10 19.65 2.39
C ILE A 225 22.58 19.14 3.74
N ASP A 226 21.80 19.37 4.78
CA ASP A 226 22.01 18.80 6.12
C ASP A 226 20.76 18.03 6.60
N PRO A 227 20.83 17.30 7.73
CA PRO A 227 19.69 16.54 8.23
C PRO A 227 18.49 17.37 8.68
N GLU A 228 18.67 18.60 9.14
CA GLU A 228 17.66 19.36 9.88
C GLU A 228 17.01 20.48 9.05
N ASP A 229 17.74 21.08 8.11
CA ASP A 229 17.21 22.03 7.14
C ASP A 229 16.37 21.27 6.11
N ASP A 230 15.09 21.63 5.94
CA ASP A 230 14.19 21.02 4.96
C ASP A 230 13.96 21.86 3.70
N GLU A 231 14.50 23.09 3.65
CA GLU A 231 14.30 24.04 2.54
C GLU A 231 15.00 23.60 1.24
N PRO A 232 16.29 23.19 1.25
CA PRO A 232 16.97 22.71 0.05
C PRO A 232 16.35 21.41 -0.48
N TYR A 233 15.84 21.42 -1.71
CA TYR A 233 15.23 20.21 -2.28
C TYR A 233 16.28 19.18 -2.71
N LEU A 234 16.13 17.94 -2.26
CA LEU A 234 16.95 16.81 -2.68
C LEU A 234 16.18 15.92 -3.66
N ASP A 235 16.54 15.93 -4.96
CA ASP A 235 15.96 15.03 -5.96
C ASP A 235 16.91 13.89 -6.34
N LEU A 236 16.61 12.69 -5.86
CA LEU A 236 17.37 11.49 -6.18
C LEU A 236 16.78 10.72 -7.36
N ALA A 237 17.63 10.22 -8.25
CA ALA A 237 17.20 9.31 -9.30
C ALA A 237 16.58 8.01 -8.75
N THR A 238 15.77 7.34 -9.58
CA THR A 238 14.89 6.24 -9.22
C THR A 238 15.54 5.13 -8.37
N LEU A 239 16.73 4.66 -8.74
CA LEU A 239 17.45 3.62 -7.98
C LEU A 239 18.01 4.16 -6.67
N TYR A 240 18.63 5.34 -6.70
CA TYR A 240 19.27 5.93 -5.52
C TYR A 240 18.25 6.35 -4.47
N ARG A 241 17.15 6.97 -4.87
CA ARG A 241 15.98 7.22 -4.00
C ARG A 241 15.54 5.94 -3.30
N ASN A 242 15.48 4.83 -4.05
CA ASN A 242 15.00 3.58 -3.49
C ASN A 242 15.99 3.00 -2.48
N LEU A 243 17.30 3.11 -2.72
CA LEU A 243 18.34 2.72 -1.76
C LEU A 243 18.24 3.52 -0.45
N VAL A 244 18.21 4.85 -0.54
CA VAL A 244 18.14 5.74 0.63
C VAL A 244 16.85 5.48 1.42
N LYS A 245 15.70 5.45 0.75
CA LYS A 245 14.40 5.17 1.38
C LYS A 245 14.38 3.80 2.08
N GLU A 246 14.84 2.74 1.41
CA GLU A 246 14.81 1.39 1.98
C GLU A 246 15.75 1.25 3.19
N ARG A 247 16.91 1.91 3.17
CA ARG A 247 17.81 1.95 4.35
C ARG A 247 17.27 2.81 5.48
N ALA A 248 16.70 3.98 5.18
CA ALA A 248 16.10 4.85 6.18
C ALA A 248 14.96 4.14 6.93
N LEU A 249 14.06 3.48 6.20
CA LEU A 249 12.97 2.68 6.80
C LEU A 249 13.47 1.43 7.53
N GLY A 250 14.59 0.85 7.09
CA GLY A 250 15.23 -0.29 7.76
C GLY A 250 15.84 0.02 9.13
N ARG A 251 15.98 1.30 9.50
CA ARG A 251 16.48 1.71 10.83
C ARG A 251 15.46 1.49 11.95
N ASP A 252 14.17 1.56 11.64
CA ASP A 252 13.11 1.24 12.61
C ASP A 252 12.97 -0.28 12.75
N THR A 253 13.47 -0.82 13.87
CA THR A 253 13.37 -2.25 14.17
C THR A 253 12.02 -2.66 14.75
N SER A 254 11.14 -1.71 15.07
CA SER A 254 9.81 -1.99 15.62
C SER A 254 8.75 -2.22 14.54
N THR A 255 8.95 -1.67 13.34
CA THR A 255 8.06 -1.80 12.20
C THR A 255 8.73 -2.59 11.07
N LEU A 256 8.04 -3.63 10.58
CA LEU A 256 8.49 -4.32 9.37
C LEU A 256 7.92 -3.62 8.14
N HIS A 257 8.78 -2.87 7.44
CA HIS A 257 8.45 -2.23 6.17
C HIS A 257 8.55 -3.24 5.02
N VAL A 258 7.44 -3.44 4.29
CA VAL A 258 7.33 -4.33 3.13
C VAL A 258 7.11 -3.49 1.88
N MET A 259 8.12 -3.44 1.01
CA MET A 259 8.05 -2.69 -0.24
C MET A 259 7.21 -3.43 -1.27
N MET A 260 6.10 -2.83 -1.67
CA MET A 260 5.23 -3.33 -2.72
C MET A 260 5.66 -2.74 -4.06
N LYS A 261 6.02 -3.60 -5.00
CA LYS A 261 6.58 -3.19 -6.29
C LYS A 261 5.97 -3.99 -7.44
N GLY A 262 5.84 -3.37 -8.62
CA GLY A 262 5.52 -4.10 -9.84
C GLY A 262 6.62 -5.10 -10.21
N GLY A 263 6.29 -6.18 -10.91
CA GLY A 263 7.23 -7.23 -11.27
C GLY A 263 8.48 -6.77 -12.04
N ASP A 264 8.40 -5.65 -12.77
CA ASP A 264 9.55 -5.06 -13.48
C ASP A 264 10.66 -4.57 -12.54
N TRP A 265 10.32 -4.23 -11.29
CA TRP A 265 11.31 -3.80 -10.31
C TRP A 265 12.22 -4.93 -9.82
N ALA A 266 11.90 -6.20 -10.08
CA ALA A 266 12.74 -7.31 -9.67
C ALA A 266 14.17 -7.16 -10.20
N PHE A 267 14.31 -6.74 -11.47
CA PHE A 267 15.61 -6.50 -12.10
C PHE A 267 16.32 -5.28 -11.51
N GLY A 268 15.61 -4.16 -11.31
CA GLY A 268 16.20 -2.96 -10.70
C GLY A 268 16.63 -3.18 -9.25
N CYS A 269 15.93 -4.04 -8.50
CA CYS A 269 16.29 -4.34 -7.12
C CYS A 269 17.59 -5.15 -7.00
N GLN A 270 18.04 -5.85 -8.04
CA GLN A 270 19.36 -6.50 -8.03
C GLN A 270 20.48 -5.47 -7.86
N LEU A 271 20.36 -4.32 -8.51
CA LEU A 271 21.30 -3.21 -8.36
C LEU A 271 21.21 -2.57 -6.97
N VAL A 272 19.98 -2.39 -6.46
CA VAL A 272 19.76 -1.88 -5.10
C VAL A 272 20.38 -2.83 -4.06
N ASP A 273 20.23 -4.14 -4.23
CA ASP A 273 20.81 -5.16 -3.34
C ASP A 273 22.33 -5.17 -3.37
N GLY A 274 22.93 -4.98 -4.54
CA GLY A 274 24.38 -4.79 -4.66
C GLY A 274 24.87 -3.57 -3.90
N ALA A 275 24.18 -2.43 -4.00
CA ALA A 275 24.50 -1.23 -3.24
C ALA A 275 24.29 -1.42 -1.73
N LEU A 276 23.22 -2.10 -1.32
CA LEU A 276 23.00 -2.45 0.09
C LEU A 276 24.14 -3.31 0.64
N GLY A 277 24.64 -4.27 -0.14
CA GLY A 277 25.80 -5.08 0.19
C GLY A 277 27.09 -4.25 0.29
N ALA A 278 27.33 -3.37 -0.67
CA ALA A 278 28.49 -2.46 -0.68
C ALA A 278 28.50 -1.53 0.55
N LEU A 279 27.33 -1.11 1.02
CA LEU A 279 27.16 -0.31 2.24
C LEU A 279 27.09 -1.16 3.53
N ALA A 280 27.48 -2.43 3.48
CA ALA A 280 27.46 -3.38 4.59
C ALA A 280 26.13 -3.37 5.37
N THR A 281 25.00 -3.31 4.66
CA THR A 281 23.67 -3.25 5.30
C THR A 281 23.47 -4.49 6.18
N PRO A 282 23.16 -4.32 7.49
CA PRO A 282 22.93 -5.45 8.37
C PRO A 282 21.79 -6.33 7.86
N ALA A 283 21.91 -7.65 8.01
CA ALA A 283 20.90 -8.60 7.54
C ALA A 283 19.48 -8.30 8.08
N ALA A 284 19.39 -7.80 9.32
CA ALA A 284 18.13 -7.39 9.95
C ALA A 284 17.49 -6.14 9.30
N GLN A 285 18.29 -5.28 8.68
CA GLN A 285 17.86 -4.04 8.02
C GLN A 285 17.69 -4.20 6.51
N MET A 286 18.05 -5.37 5.95
CA MET A 286 17.80 -5.66 4.54
C MET A 286 16.31 -5.57 4.24
N PRO A 287 15.91 -4.86 3.17
CA PRO A 287 14.52 -4.59 2.87
C PRO A 287 13.77 -5.86 2.53
N VAL A 288 12.49 -5.89 2.91
CA VAL A 288 11.55 -6.92 2.48
C VAL A 288 10.74 -6.37 1.33
N ARG A 289 10.66 -7.11 0.23
CA ARG A 289 9.95 -6.69 -0.99
C ARG A 289 8.99 -7.77 -1.46
N ILE A 290 7.82 -7.36 -1.94
CA ILE A 290 6.89 -8.22 -2.67
C ILE A 290 6.73 -7.65 -4.07
N PHE A 291 7.08 -8.46 -5.06
CA PHE A 291 6.87 -8.14 -6.47
C PHE A 291 5.51 -8.70 -6.91
N THR A 292 4.61 -7.81 -7.31
CA THR A 292 3.28 -8.15 -7.78
C THR A 292 3.31 -8.58 -9.25
N PRO A 293 2.24 -9.23 -9.75
CA PRO A 293 2.10 -9.50 -11.16
C PRO A 293 2.43 -8.31 -12.07
N GLN A 294 3.26 -8.53 -13.09
CA GLN A 294 3.46 -7.56 -14.15
C GLN A 294 2.32 -7.69 -15.17
N VAL A 295 1.73 -6.55 -15.55
CA VAL A 295 0.70 -6.50 -16.59
C VAL A 295 1.36 -6.28 -17.94
N LEU A 296 1.07 -7.16 -18.89
CA LEU A 296 1.68 -7.20 -20.22
C LEU A 296 0.67 -6.81 -21.31
N ALA A 297 1.11 -6.01 -22.26
CA ALA A 297 0.44 -5.82 -23.54
C ALA A 297 0.52 -7.12 -24.38
N PRO A 298 -0.27 -7.27 -25.48
CA PRO A 298 -0.21 -8.45 -26.35
C PRO A 298 1.18 -8.75 -26.92
N THR A 299 2.00 -7.72 -27.09
CA THR A 299 3.39 -7.84 -27.56
C THR A 299 4.34 -8.44 -26.53
N GLY A 300 3.89 -8.68 -25.30
CA GLY A 300 4.73 -9.07 -24.16
C GLY A 300 5.43 -7.88 -23.47
N ALA A 301 5.28 -6.65 -24.00
CA ALA A 301 5.79 -5.46 -23.35
C ALA A 301 5.02 -5.14 -22.06
N LYS A 302 5.68 -4.48 -21.10
CA LYS A 302 5.00 -3.95 -19.90
C LYS A 302 3.91 -2.96 -20.33
N LEU A 303 2.71 -3.08 -19.78
CA LEU A 303 1.66 -2.07 -19.95
C LEU A 303 2.15 -0.74 -19.37
N SER A 304 2.36 0.25 -20.23
CA SER A 304 2.75 1.60 -19.85
C SER A 304 2.14 2.63 -20.80
N LYS A 305 1.96 3.86 -20.30
CA LYS A 305 1.50 4.98 -21.13
C LYS A 305 2.54 5.40 -22.18
N SER A 306 3.83 5.21 -21.89
CA SER A 306 4.93 5.56 -22.82
C SER A 306 4.94 4.67 -24.06
N LEU A 307 4.65 3.37 -23.91
CA LEU A 307 4.59 2.41 -25.00
C LEU A 307 3.62 2.85 -26.12
N LEU A 308 2.53 3.53 -25.75
CA LEU A 308 1.51 4.01 -26.69
C LEU A 308 1.90 5.32 -27.37
N ARG A 309 2.71 6.15 -26.71
CA ARG A 309 3.24 7.38 -27.32
C ARG A 309 4.15 7.04 -28.51
N GLU A 310 4.84 5.90 -28.45
CA GLU A 310 5.71 5.40 -29.52
C GLU A 310 4.94 4.78 -30.70
N GLN A 311 3.71 4.29 -30.49
CA GLN A 311 2.87 3.66 -31.53
C GLN A 311 1.95 4.64 -32.27
N GLY A 312 2.02 5.94 -31.96
CA GLY A 312 1.18 6.98 -32.55
C GLY A 312 -0.08 7.28 -31.72
N ARG A 313 -0.45 8.57 -31.62
CA ARG A 313 -1.62 9.02 -30.84
C ARG A 313 -2.90 8.39 -31.39
N GLY A 314 -3.47 7.42 -30.67
CA GLY A 314 -4.84 6.94 -30.88
C GLY A 314 -5.00 5.45 -31.19
N ALA A 315 -3.92 4.71 -31.48
CA ALA A 315 -4.00 3.26 -31.67
C ALA A 315 -3.71 2.53 -30.36
N LEU A 316 -4.75 2.03 -29.69
CA LEU A 316 -4.58 1.06 -28.62
C LEU A 316 -4.26 -0.30 -29.24
N PRO A 317 -3.30 -1.08 -28.70
CA PRO A 317 -3.12 -2.47 -29.10
C PRO A 317 -4.42 -3.24 -28.92
N ASP A 318 -4.64 -4.25 -29.78
CA ASP A 318 -5.76 -5.17 -29.64
C ASP A 318 -5.83 -5.73 -28.20
N ASP A 319 -7.03 -5.97 -27.69
CA ASP A 319 -7.28 -6.41 -26.30
C ASP A 319 -6.91 -5.41 -25.17
N VAL A 320 -6.43 -4.18 -25.47
CA VAL A 320 -6.23 -3.12 -24.48
C VAL A 320 -7.43 -2.17 -24.47
N GLU A 321 -8.21 -2.21 -23.39
CA GLU A 321 -9.29 -1.24 -23.18
C GLU A 321 -8.76 0.10 -22.65
N PRO A 322 -9.38 1.26 -22.98
CA PRO A 322 -8.92 2.58 -22.53
C PRO A 322 -8.71 2.67 -21.01
N TRP A 323 -9.61 2.07 -20.23
CA TRP A 323 -9.57 2.12 -18.77
C TRP A 323 -8.36 1.40 -18.16
N MET A 324 -7.73 0.49 -18.92
CA MET A 324 -6.54 -0.21 -18.45
C MET A 324 -5.31 0.71 -18.39
N LEU A 325 -5.34 1.84 -19.09
CA LEU A 325 -4.26 2.82 -19.16
C LEU A 325 -4.58 4.10 -18.41
N ASP A 326 -5.86 4.43 -18.38
CA ASP A 326 -6.42 5.55 -17.63
C ASP A 326 -7.66 5.07 -16.88
N THR A 327 -7.49 4.76 -15.60
CA THR A 327 -8.57 4.14 -14.83
C THR A 327 -9.75 5.08 -14.58
N THR A 328 -9.65 6.38 -14.88
CA THR A 328 -10.80 7.28 -14.80
C THR A 328 -11.82 7.03 -15.91
N THR A 329 -11.46 6.28 -16.96
CA THR A 329 -12.41 5.88 -18.02
C THR A 329 -13.08 4.53 -17.73
N TRP A 330 -13.00 4.02 -16.49
CA TRP A 330 -13.75 2.84 -16.08
C TRP A 330 -15.26 3.08 -16.25
N PRO A 331 -16.03 2.13 -16.83
CA PRO A 331 -17.44 2.35 -17.14
C PRO A 331 -18.37 2.40 -15.91
N GLY A 332 -17.93 1.88 -14.76
CA GLY A 332 -18.67 1.95 -13.49
C GLY A 332 -18.18 3.08 -12.59
N ASP A 333 -18.74 3.16 -11.37
CA ASP A 333 -18.20 4.03 -10.33
C ASP A 333 -16.91 3.46 -9.69
N THR A 334 -16.29 4.26 -8.81
CA THR A 334 -15.06 3.88 -8.11
C THR A 334 -15.23 2.63 -7.25
N ASP A 335 -16.37 2.47 -6.59
CA ASP A 335 -16.62 1.30 -5.74
C ASP A 335 -16.74 0.01 -6.56
N ASN A 336 -17.44 0.07 -7.68
CA ASN A 336 -17.54 -1.01 -8.65
C ASN A 336 -16.16 -1.43 -9.18
N TYR A 337 -15.31 -0.45 -9.50
CA TYR A 337 -13.95 -0.70 -9.94
C TYR A 337 -13.12 -1.39 -8.85
N VAL A 338 -13.17 -0.85 -7.63
CA VAL A 338 -12.45 -1.39 -6.47
C VAL A 338 -12.91 -2.79 -6.13
N ASP A 339 -14.21 -3.08 -6.13
CA ASP A 339 -14.73 -4.42 -5.87
C ASP A 339 -14.28 -5.42 -6.93
N THR A 340 -14.25 -4.98 -8.19
CA THR A 340 -13.74 -5.81 -9.29
C THR A 340 -12.25 -6.12 -9.11
N LEU A 341 -11.44 -5.12 -8.72
CA LEU A 341 -10.02 -5.30 -8.44
C LEU A 341 -9.76 -6.16 -7.19
N VAL A 342 -10.50 -5.93 -6.11
CA VAL A 342 -10.42 -6.72 -4.88
C VAL A 342 -10.73 -8.19 -5.16
N TRP A 343 -11.75 -8.46 -5.98
CA TRP A 343 -12.05 -9.81 -6.43
C TRP A 343 -10.90 -10.39 -7.27
N LEU A 344 -10.47 -9.67 -8.32
CA LEU A 344 -9.42 -10.13 -9.22
C LEU A 344 -8.14 -10.46 -8.45
N VAL A 345 -7.61 -9.51 -7.68
CA VAL A 345 -6.37 -9.69 -6.92
C VAL A 345 -6.56 -10.71 -5.80
N GLY A 346 -7.76 -10.80 -5.22
CA GLY A 346 -8.13 -11.87 -4.30
C GLY A 346 -7.98 -13.25 -4.93
N GLU A 347 -8.49 -13.46 -6.15
CA GLU A 347 -8.30 -14.70 -6.90
C GLU A 347 -6.82 -14.97 -7.21
N LEU A 348 -6.05 -13.94 -7.57
CA LEU A 348 -4.60 -14.07 -7.77
C LEU A 348 -3.85 -14.50 -6.50
N LEU A 349 -4.32 -14.06 -5.31
CA LEU A 349 -3.69 -14.37 -4.03
C LEU A 349 -4.02 -15.77 -3.49
N THR A 350 -5.02 -16.46 -4.05
CA THR A 350 -5.49 -17.78 -3.58
C THR A 350 -4.41 -18.86 -3.60
N ASP A 351 -3.49 -18.78 -4.57
CA ASP A 351 -2.38 -19.72 -4.73
C ASP A 351 -1.13 -18.92 -5.18
N PRO A 352 0.04 -19.12 -4.54
CA PRO A 352 1.29 -18.49 -4.98
C PRO A 352 1.61 -18.68 -6.47
N LYS A 353 1.16 -19.77 -7.10
CA LYS A 353 1.29 -20.02 -8.55
C LYS A 353 0.65 -18.93 -9.38
N HIS A 354 -0.44 -18.34 -8.89
CA HIS A 354 -1.18 -17.31 -9.58
C HIS A 354 -0.58 -15.92 -9.35
N PHE A 355 -0.12 -15.63 -8.14
CA PHE A 355 0.37 -14.28 -7.81
C PHE A 355 1.78 -13.98 -8.35
N PHE A 356 2.70 -14.93 -8.27
CA PHE A 356 4.10 -14.68 -8.67
C PHE A 356 4.34 -14.95 -10.17
N ARG A 357 3.56 -14.30 -11.04
CA ARG A 357 3.72 -14.38 -12.50
C ARG A 357 3.18 -13.13 -13.19
N SER A 358 3.51 -12.97 -14.47
CA SER A 358 2.95 -11.91 -15.31
C SER A 358 1.62 -12.33 -15.95
N PHE A 359 0.77 -11.35 -16.26
CA PHE A 359 -0.51 -11.55 -16.93
C PHE A 359 -0.63 -10.60 -18.11
N THR A 360 -1.17 -11.07 -19.23
CA THR A 360 -1.56 -10.17 -20.31
C THR A 360 -2.83 -9.41 -19.96
N VAL A 361 -3.02 -8.23 -20.55
CA VAL A 361 -4.27 -7.46 -20.48
C VAL A 361 -5.49 -8.30 -20.87
N LYS A 362 -5.35 -9.13 -21.91
CA LYS A 362 -6.39 -10.06 -22.38
C LYS A 362 -6.78 -11.07 -21.30
N GLU A 363 -5.79 -11.66 -20.63
CA GLU A 363 -6.04 -12.64 -19.57
C GLU A 363 -6.69 -11.99 -18.34
N LEU A 364 -6.23 -10.80 -17.93
CA LEU A 364 -6.89 -10.05 -16.85
C LEU A 364 -8.33 -9.67 -17.22
N GLY A 365 -8.56 -9.21 -18.46
CA GLY A 365 -9.90 -8.92 -18.98
C GLY A 365 -10.80 -10.16 -18.95
N ARG A 366 -10.31 -11.32 -19.40
CA ARG A 366 -11.03 -12.60 -19.34
C ARG A 366 -11.39 -12.97 -17.90
N LEU A 367 -10.45 -12.85 -16.97
CA LEU A 367 -10.69 -13.13 -15.54
C LEU A 367 -11.75 -12.17 -14.97
N MET A 368 -11.59 -10.87 -15.18
CA MET A 368 -12.55 -9.87 -14.73
C MET A 368 -13.95 -10.11 -15.29
N ASN A 369 -14.09 -10.55 -16.54
CA ASN A 369 -15.38 -10.90 -17.14
C ASN A 369 -15.96 -12.21 -16.62
N SER A 370 -15.13 -13.07 -16.02
CA SER A 370 -15.57 -14.32 -15.37
C SER A 370 -15.97 -14.11 -13.91
N ARG A 371 -15.97 -12.87 -13.40
CA ARG A 371 -16.38 -12.55 -12.03
C ARG A 371 -17.86 -12.89 -11.81
N PRO A 372 -18.27 -13.26 -10.58
CA PRO A 372 -19.68 -13.40 -10.24
C PRO A 372 -20.45 -12.11 -10.57
N ILE A 373 -21.68 -12.25 -11.11
CA ILE A 373 -22.55 -11.11 -11.46
C ILE A 373 -22.78 -10.22 -10.24
N THR A 374 -22.96 -10.83 -9.07
CA THR A 374 -23.01 -10.15 -7.78
C THR A 374 -21.71 -10.41 -7.01
N LEU A 375 -20.95 -9.34 -6.80
CA LEU A 375 -19.77 -9.40 -5.94
C LEU A 375 -20.19 -9.54 -4.47
N PRO A 376 -19.36 -10.17 -3.62
CA PRO A 376 -19.66 -10.32 -2.21
C PRO A 376 -19.86 -8.95 -1.57
N VAL A 377 -20.94 -8.80 -0.80
CA VAL A 377 -21.22 -7.56 -0.10
C VAL A 377 -20.09 -7.25 0.90
N ARG A 378 -19.55 -6.02 0.83
CA ARG A 378 -18.53 -5.52 1.76
C ARG A 378 -19.06 -5.59 3.20
N ALA A 379 -18.41 -6.38 4.05
CA ALA A 379 -18.80 -6.53 5.44
C ALA A 379 -17.58 -6.72 6.34
N HIS A 380 -17.63 -6.13 7.53
CA HIS A 380 -16.66 -6.42 8.58
C HIS A 380 -16.87 -7.85 9.08
N GLU A 381 -15.80 -8.62 9.20
CA GLU A 381 -15.90 -10.00 9.69
C GLU A 381 -15.59 -10.07 11.18
N MET A 382 -16.44 -10.75 11.96
CA MET A 382 -16.25 -10.92 13.40
C MET A 382 -16.52 -12.37 13.81
N GLY A 383 -15.55 -12.97 14.51
CA GLY A 383 -15.78 -14.21 15.24
C GLY A 383 -16.59 -13.94 16.50
N ILE A 384 -17.57 -14.78 16.80
CA ILE A 384 -18.40 -14.65 18.01
C ILE A 384 -18.71 -16.04 18.59
N TYR A 385 -18.87 -16.14 19.92
CA TYR A 385 -19.27 -17.38 20.59
C TYR A 385 -20.68 -17.80 20.19
N LYS A 386 -20.93 -19.11 20.06
CA LYS A 386 -22.20 -19.69 19.62
C LYS A 386 -23.42 -19.14 20.37
N ARG A 387 -23.32 -19.02 21.70
CA ARG A 387 -24.40 -18.46 22.54
C ARG A 387 -24.85 -17.05 22.10
N TYR A 388 -23.93 -16.21 21.64
CA TYR A 388 -24.25 -14.88 21.14
C TYR A 388 -24.61 -14.89 19.66
N PHE A 389 -23.97 -15.77 18.87
CA PHE A 389 -24.33 -15.98 17.46
C PHE A 389 -25.81 -16.30 17.31
N ASP A 390 -26.33 -17.25 18.11
CA ASP A 390 -27.73 -17.67 18.03
C ASP A 390 -28.70 -16.55 18.45
N LEU A 391 -28.28 -15.68 19.37
CA LEU A 391 -29.05 -14.48 19.74
C LEU A 391 -29.08 -13.44 18.62
N ILE A 392 -27.98 -13.26 17.89
CA ILE A 392 -27.93 -12.38 16.71
C ILE A 392 -28.80 -12.96 15.60
N ALA A 393 -28.64 -14.25 15.29
CA ALA A 393 -29.39 -14.95 14.26
C ALA A 393 -30.91 -14.98 14.51
N THR A 394 -31.34 -14.84 15.76
CA THR A 394 -32.75 -14.72 16.15
C THR A 394 -33.22 -13.27 16.33
N GLY A 395 -32.35 -12.27 16.09
CA GLY A 395 -32.67 -10.85 16.24
C GLY A 395 -32.82 -10.37 17.68
N ARG A 396 -32.54 -11.23 18.67
CA ARG A 396 -32.70 -10.92 20.10
C ARG A 396 -31.51 -10.15 20.68
N LYS A 397 -30.32 -10.30 20.10
CA LYS A 397 -29.15 -9.47 20.40
C LYS A 397 -29.06 -8.37 19.35
N THR A 398 -29.32 -7.14 19.78
CA THR A 398 -29.36 -5.94 18.92
C THR A 398 -28.20 -4.99 19.20
N THR A 399 -27.33 -5.30 20.16
CA THR A 399 -26.11 -4.53 20.45
C THR A 399 -24.91 -5.45 20.61
N GLU A 400 -23.90 -5.31 19.76
CA GLU A 400 -22.60 -5.98 19.89
C GLU A 400 -21.60 -5.09 20.65
N ILE A 401 -20.87 -5.67 21.60
CA ILE A 401 -19.95 -4.94 22.46
C ILE A 401 -18.53 -5.46 22.32
N ARG A 402 -17.56 -4.55 22.16
CA ARG A 402 -16.15 -4.86 21.95
C ARG A 402 -15.28 -3.76 22.55
N VAL A 403 -14.00 -4.04 22.75
CA VAL A 403 -12.99 -2.97 22.93
C VAL A 403 -12.81 -2.17 21.62
N ASN A 404 -12.53 -0.88 21.74
CA ASN A 404 -12.44 0.09 20.64
C ASN A 404 -11.08 0.03 19.91
N ASP A 405 -10.72 -1.17 19.45
CA ASP A 405 -9.50 -1.39 18.69
C ASP A 405 -9.53 -0.75 17.29
N SER A 406 -8.39 -0.77 16.60
CA SER A 406 -8.21 -0.18 15.27
C SER A 406 -9.24 -0.67 14.23
N SER A 407 -9.71 -1.92 14.35
CA SER A 407 -10.74 -2.48 13.47
C SER A 407 -12.12 -1.94 13.79
N ARG A 408 -12.45 -1.76 15.07
CA ARG A 408 -13.76 -1.27 15.53
C ARG A 408 -13.94 0.23 15.31
N LYS A 409 -12.85 1.00 15.38
CA LYS A 409 -12.88 2.45 15.12
C LYS A 409 -13.47 2.82 13.75
N LYS A 410 -13.38 1.93 12.77
CA LYS A 410 -13.83 2.13 11.39
C LYS A 410 -15.31 1.84 11.14
N ILE A 411 -16.00 1.24 12.10
CA ILE A 411 -17.39 0.85 11.95
C ILE A 411 -18.28 2.09 12.06
N LYS A 412 -19.21 2.26 11.12
CA LYS A 412 -20.12 3.40 11.03
C LYS A 412 -21.57 2.90 10.93
N PRO A 413 -22.58 3.71 11.30
CA PRO A 413 -23.96 3.45 10.91
C PRO A 413 -24.06 3.16 9.40
N GLY A 414 -24.83 2.15 9.02
CA GLY A 414 -24.96 1.66 7.64
C GLY A 414 -23.99 0.54 7.27
N SER A 415 -22.83 0.41 7.94
CA SER A 415 -21.87 -0.67 7.71
C SER A 415 -22.51 -2.04 7.89
N LEU A 416 -21.98 -3.05 7.19
CA LEU A 416 -22.40 -4.43 7.37
C LEU A 416 -21.39 -5.20 8.21
N ILE A 417 -21.87 -6.07 9.09
CA ILE A 417 -21.06 -6.98 9.88
C ILE A 417 -21.51 -8.40 9.60
N ARG A 418 -20.56 -9.25 9.19
CA ARG A 418 -20.71 -10.68 9.03
C ARG A 418 -20.15 -11.38 10.26
N PHE A 419 -21.04 -11.83 11.13
CA PHE A 419 -20.66 -12.64 12.28
C PHE A 419 -20.44 -14.09 11.82
N ARG A 420 -19.38 -14.73 12.32
CA ARG A 420 -19.04 -16.12 12.02
C ARG A 420 -18.90 -16.93 13.31
N CYS A 421 -19.45 -18.14 13.31
CA CYS A 421 -19.28 -19.11 14.40
C CYS A 421 -19.29 -20.53 13.84
N GLN A 422 -18.19 -21.28 14.00
CA GLN A 422 -18.11 -22.71 13.65
C GLN A 422 -18.58 -23.10 12.23
N GLY A 423 -18.47 -22.17 11.26
CA GLY A 423 -18.90 -22.39 9.88
C GLY A 423 -20.24 -21.71 9.53
N ASP A 424 -21.05 -21.36 10.53
CA ASP A 424 -22.25 -20.55 10.36
C ASP A 424 -21.87 -19.07 10.17
N GLU A 425 -22.68 -18.34 9.40
CA GLU A 425 -22.57 -16.90 9.25
C GLU A 425 -23.93 -16.21 9.27
N VAL A 426 -23.95 -14.98 9.79
CA VAL A 426 -25.13 -14.11 9.74
C VAL A 426 -24.70 -12.69 9.42
N LEU A 427 -25.48 -12.02 8.57
CA LEU A 427 -25.22 -10.66 8.12
C LEU A 427 -26.14 -9.68 8.86
N THR A 428 -25.53 -8.67 9.46
CA THR A 428 -26.24 -7.59 10.16
C THR A 428 -25.85 -6.24 9.60
N ARG A 429 -26.75 -5.27 9.69
CA ARG A 429 -26.52 -3.85 9.44
C ARG A 429 -26.30 -3.11 10.75
N VAL A 430 -25.29 -2.24 10.76
CA VAL A 430 -25.02 -1.36 11.88
C VAL A 430 -26.03 -0.23 11.87
N THR A 431 -26.79 -0.08 12.95
CA THR A 431 -27.80 0.97 13.10
C THR A 431 -27.25 2.18 13.84
N ARG A 432 -26.28 1.96 14.75
CA ARG A 432 -25.63 3.03 15.52
C ARG A 432 -24.28 2.56 16.07
N VAL A 433 -23.43 3.52 16.46
CA VAL A 433 -22.14 3.26 17.13
C VAL A 433 -21.96 4.25 18.27
N ALA A 434 -21.82 3.75 19.50
CA ALA A 434 -21.52 4.54 20.70
C ALA A 434 -20.19 4.08 21.32
N ARG A 435 -19.43 5.01 21.90
CA ARG A 435 -18.09 4.75 22.47
C ARG A 435 -18.03 5.24 23.91
N TYR A 436 -17.40 4.45 24.75
CA TYR A 436 -17.32 4.64 26.20
C TYR A 436 -15.89 4.38 26.68
N THR A 437 -15.56 4.84 27.89
CA THR A 437 -14.26 4.61 28.52
C THR A 437 -14.15 3.23 29.17
N SER A 438 -15.27 2.66 29.62
CA SER A 438 -15.33 1.36 30.32
C SER A 438 -16.61 0.58 30.01
N PHE A 439 -16.64 -0.71 30.34
CA PHE A 439 -17.85 -1.53 30.24
C PHE A 439 -18.90 -1.11 31.26
N GLU A 440 -18.50 -0.63 32.44
CA GLU A 440 -19.42 -0.08 33.44
C GLU A 440 -20.19 1.10 32.88
N GLU A 441 -19.48 2.12 32.38
CA GLU A 441 -20.06 3.33 31.81
C GLU A 441 -20.99 2.96 30.64
N MET A 442 -20.54 2.05 29.76
CA MET A 442 -21.38 1.56 28.67
C MET A 442 -22.71 0.98 29.19
N PHE A 443 -22.69 0.16 30.24
CA PHE A 443 -23.91 -0.44 30.79
C PHE A 443 -24.76 0.52 31.65
N ASP A 444 -24.27 1.73 31.95
CA ASP A 444 -25.12 2.80 32.49
C ASP A 444 -25.99 3.44 31.41
N HIS A 445 -25.60 3.31 30.14
CA HIS A 445 -26.32 3.87 28.99
C HIS A 445 -26.98 2.82 28.09
N GLU A 446 -26.46 1.60 28.06
CA GLU A 446 -26.88 0.53 27.17
C GLU A 446 -27.69 -0.54 27.91
N PRO A 447 -28.92 -0.86 27.47
CA PRO A 447 -29.72 -1.91 28.11
C PRO A 447 -29.02 -3.27 28.04
N ILE A 448 -28.82 -3.95 29.17
CA ILE A 448 -28.22 -5.31 29.20
C ILE A 448 -28.93 -6.26 28.25
N ALA A 449 -30.26 -6.17 28.18
CA ALA A 449 -31.08 -7.02 27.34
C ALA A 449 -30.78 -6.88 25.84
N SER A 450 -30.27 -5.74 25.36
CA SER A 450 -29.88 -5.57 23.95
C SER A 450 -28.57 -6.32 23.62
N VAL A 451 -27.72 -6.52 24.63
CA VAL A 451 -26.43 -7.24 24.52
C VAL A 451 -26.61 -8.73 24.75
N ASN A 452 -27.35 -9.09 25.79
CA ASN A 452 -27.63 -10.46 26.18
C ASN A 452 -28.93 -10.50 27.02
N PRO A 453 -30.09 -10.86 26.42
CA PRO A 453 -31.37 -10.88 27.13
C PRO A 453 -31.47 -11.99 28.20
N LEU A 454 -30.45 -12.86 28.31
CA LEU A 454 -30.44 -14.01 29.21
C LEU A 454 -29.49 -13.83 30.41
N ALA A 455 -28.85 -12.68 30.57
CA ALA A 455 -27.87 -12.45 31.65
C ALA A 455 -28.18 -11.18 32.46
N THR A 456 -27.75 -11.18 33.72
CA THR A 456 -27.76 -9.99 34.56
C THR A 456 -26.58 -9.05 34.21
N ARG A 457 -26.60 -7.82 34.73
CA ARG A 457 -25.49 -6.85 34.56
C ARG A 457 -24.18 -7.41 35.12
N GLU A 458 -24.23 -7.97 36.32
CA GLU A 458 -23.06 -8.53 37.02
C GLU A 458 -22.47 -9.71 36.24
N ASP A 459 -23.32 -10.65 35.79
CA ASP A 459 -22.90 -11.78 34.99
C ASP A 459 -22.25 -11.34 33.68
N GLN A 460 -22.85 -10.37 32.99
CA GLN A 460 -22.34 -9.92 31.70
C GLN A 460 -21.02 -9.14 31.83
N LEU A 461 -20.85 -8.33 32.89
CA LEU A 461 -19.59 -7.68 33.24
C LEU A 461 -18.49 -8.71 33.57
N ALA A 462 -18.80 -9.72 34.38
CA ALA A 462 -17.86 -10.79 34.70
C ALA A 462 -17.44 -11.57 33.44
N ASN A 463 -18.41 -11.96 32.61
CA ASN A 463 -18.16 -12.67 31.36
C ASN A 463 -17.29 -11.85 30.39
N ILE A 464 -17.55 -10.55 30.22
CA ILE A 464 -16.79 -9.77 29.25
C ILE A 464 -15.37 -9.48 29.71
N ARG A 465 -15.13 -9.34 31.02
CA ARG A 465 -13.79 -9.18 31.58
C ARG A 465 -12.91 -10.42 31.47
N GLN A 466 -13.51 -11.61 31.39
CA GLN A 466 -12.78 -12.83 31.03
C GLN A 466 -12.28 -12.79 29.57
N ILE A 467 -12.95 -12.05 28.69
CA ILE A 467 -12.59 -11.89 27.28
C ILE A 467 -11.63 -10.70 27.09
N TYR A 468 -11.89 -9.60 27.80
CA TYR A 468 -11.15 -8.34 27.72
C TYR A 468 -10.64 -7.96 29.11
N PRO A 469 -9.37 -8.30 29.43
CA PRO A 469 -8.75 -7.86 30.68
C PRO A 469 -8.55 -6.33 30.71
N PRO A 470 -8.26 -5.73 31.90
CA PRO A 470 -8.25 -4.27 32.09
C PRO A 470 -7.38 -3.50 31.11
N GLU A 471 -6.23 -4.03 30.71
CA GLU A 471 -5.33 -3.41 29.73
C GLU A 471 -5.94 -3.34 28.32
N ARG A 472 -6.85 -4.26 27.98
CA ARG A 472 -7.61 -4.22 26.74
C ARG A 472 -8.79 -3.28 26.85
N GLU A 473 -9.44 -3.22 28.01
CA GLU A 473 -10.53 -2.26 28.27
C GLU A 473 -10.03 -0.81 28.22
N ALA A 474 -8.79 -0.55 28.65
CA ALA A 474 -8.17 0.79 28.65
C ALA A 474 -8.06 1.45 27.26
N ILE A 475 -8.20 0.69 26.16
CA ILE A 475 -8.25 1.28 24.80
C ILE A 475 -9.65 1.86 24.46
N GLY A 476 -10.58 1.79 25.41
CA GLY A 476 -11.98 2.19 25.30
C GLY A 476 -12.89 1.04 24.87
N VAL A 477 -14.19 1.27 25.00
CA VAL A 477 -15.26 0.32 24.68
C VAL A 477 -16.14 0.88 23.56
N VAL A 478 -16.67 0.01 22.72
CA VAL A 478 -17.63 0.35 21.67
C VAL A 478 -18.88 -0.53 21.78
N ALA A 479 -20.05 0.11 21.73
CA ALA A 479 -21.35 -0.53 21.57
C ALA A 479 -21.86 -0.27 20.15
N ILE A 480 -22.17 -1.35 19.43
CA ILE A 480 -22.56 -1.33 18.03
C ILE A 480 -24.00 -1.83 17.95
N GLY A 481 -24.94 -0.94 17.65
CA GLY A 481 -26.31 -1.35 17.35
C GLY A 481 -26.33 -2.13 16.05
N ILE A 482 -26.97 -3.30 16.04
CA ILE A 482 -27.03 -4.22 14.91
C ILE A 482 -28.47 -4.67 14.66
N GLU A 483 -28.79 -4.85 13.38
CA GLU A 483 -30.07 -5.38 12.90
C GLU A 483 -29.81 -6.46 11.84
N LEU A 484 -30.57 -7.54 11.84
CA LEU A 484 -30.46 -8.58 10.81
C LEU A 484 -30.83 -8.04 9.43
N VAL A 485 -30.00 -8.31 8.42
CA VAL A 485 -30.30 -7.90 7.04
C VAL A 485 -31.44 -8.73 6.44
N ASP A 486 -31.51 -10.02 6.79
CA ASP A 486 -32.58 -10.95 6.39
C ASP A 486 -33.16 -11.63 7.65
N PRO A 487 -34.07 -10.97 8.39
CA PRO A 487 -34.68 -11.58 9.57
C PRO A 487 -35.56 -12.78 9.17
N PRO A 488 -35.58 -13.87 9.96
CA PRO A 488 -36.52 -14.96 9.74
C PRO A 488 -37.95 -14.40 9.77
N ARG A 489 -38.76 -14.73 8.75
CA ARG A 489 -40.17 -14.31 8.72
C ARG A 489 -40.87 -14.80 9.98
N PRO A 490 -41.67 -13.97 10.66
CA PRO A 490 -42.46 -14.43 11.80
C PRO A 490 -43.38 -15.57 11.32
N THR A 491 -43.25 -16.72 11.99
CA THR A 491 -44.13 -17.90 11.81
C THR A 491 -45.51 -17.67 12.37
#